data_AF-A0A6I7QEE8-F1
#
_entry.id   AF-A0A6I7QEE8-F1
#
_cell.length_a   1.000
_cell.length_b   1.000
_cell.length_c   1.000
_cell.angle_alpha   90.00
_cell.angle_beta   90.00
_cell.angle_gamma   90.00
#
_symmetry.space_group_name_H-M   'P 1'
#
loop_
_entity.id
_entity.type
_entity.pdbx_description
1 polymer ?
#
loop_
_entity_poly.entity_id
_entity_poly.type
_entity_poly.pdbx_seq_one_letter_code
_entity_poly.pdbx_strand_id
1 'polypeptide(L)'
;MDKETFASAHPLNGGLQPTEADSYLKAHYEWVKGAGITKTPTTFMNGYELPAAYRVKDLFVLIPGLVDVFNTQNGMNYNKESINDRRISENQTND
;
A
#
# COMPACT_ATOMS: atom_id res chain seq x y z
N MET A 1 12.10 18.12 -15.55
CA MET A 1 12.77 17.75 -14.28
C MET A 1 14.23 17.60 -14.59
N ASP A 2 15.08 18.42 -13.98
CA ASP A 2 16.52 18.31 -14.15
C ASP A 2 17.05 17.20 -13.25
N LYS A 3 17.64 16.16 -13.88
CA LYS A 3 18.04 14.94 -13.17
C LYS A 3 19.19 15.22 -12.20
N GLU A 4 20.12 16.09 -12.57
CA GLU A 4 21.30 16.43 -11.79
C GLU A 4 20.93 17.26 -10.56
N THR A 5 20.05 18.25 -10.73
CA THR A 5 19.51 19.08 -9.65
C THR A 5 18.75 18.23 -8.64
N PHE A 6 17.92 17.28 -9.10
CA PHE A 6 17.19 16.37 -8.21
C PHE A 6 18.14 15.43 -7.46
N ALA A 7 19.10 14.83 -8.16
CA ALA A 7 20.07 13.93 -7.53
C ALA A 7 20.94 14.64 -6.49
N SER A 8 21.34 15.89 -6.78
CA SER A 8 22.13 16.71 -5.85
C SER A 8 21.34 17.09 -4.60
N ALA A 9 20.03 17.33 -4.73
CA ALA A 9 19.14 17.62 -3.61
C ALA A 9 18.76 16.37 -2.78
N HIS A 10 18.87 15.17 -3.37
CA HIS A 10 18.46 13.91 -2.77
C HIS A 10 19.53 12.81 -2.93
N PRO A 11 20.68 12.93 -2.24
CA PRO A 11 21.75 11.94 -2.33
C PRO A 11 21.26 10.57 -1.82
N LEU A 12 21.49 9.53 -2.62
CA LEU A 12 21.13 8.16 -2.27
C LEU A 12 22.30 7.48 -1.55
N ASN A 13 22.01 6.86 -0.40
CA ASN A 13 22.97 6.00 0.28
C ASN A 13 23.00 4.63 -0.41
N GLY A 14 24.16 4.20 -0.91
CA GLY A 14 24.31 2.88 -1.51
C GLY A 14 23.53 2.70 -2.81
N GLY A 15 23.66 3.66 -3.74
CA GLY A 15 23.01 3.59 -5.05
C GLY A 15 23.29 2.28 -5.78
N LEU A 16 22.24 1.74 -6.40
CA LEU A 16 22.33 0.53 -7.21
C LEU A 16 23.28 0.72 -8.39
N GLN A 17 24.03 -0.33 -8.75
CA GLN A 17 24.80 -0.30 -9.97
C GLN A 17 23.84 -0.24 -11.18
N PRO A 18 24.22 0.42 -12.29
CA PRO A 18 23.35 0.55 -13.47
C PRO A 18 22.85 -0.81 -13.99
N THR A 19 23.70 -1.84 -13.97
CA THR A 19 23.37 -3.20 -14.41
C THR A 19 22.30 -3.86 -13.53
N GLU A 20 22.30 -3.59 -12.23
CA GLU A 20 21.29 -4.10 -11.29
C GLU A 20 19.96 -3.38 -11.51
N ALA A 21 20.00 -2.06 -11.70
CA ALA A 21 18.82 -1.26 -12.01
C ALA A 21 18.14 -1.74 -13.30
N ASP A 22 18.92 -2.02 -14.35
CA ASP A 22 18.40 -2.58 -15.61
C ASP A 22 17.73 -3.94 -15.41
N SER A 23 18.29 -4.79 -14.54
CA SER A 23 17.72 -6.10 -14.23
C SER A 23 16.35 -5.99 -13.53
N TYR A 24 16.22 -5.08 -12.55
CA TYR A 24 14.96 -4.82 -11.88
C TYR A 24 13.93 -4.20 -12.81
N LEU A 25 14.37 -3.29 -13.69
CA LEU A 25 13.49 -2.67 -14.66
C LEU A 25 12.93 -3.71 -15.64
N LYS A 26 13.77 -4.63 -16.13
CA LYS A 26 13.34 -5.74 -16.97
C LYS A 26 12.33 -6.64 -16.25
N ALA A 27 12.64 -7.08 -15.04
CA ALA A 27 11.75 -7.91 -14.24
C ALA A 27 10.41 -7.21 -13.96
N HIS A 28 10.44 -5.90 -13.70
CA HIS A 28 9.24 -5.09 -13.52
C HIS A 28 8.37 -5.06 -14.78
N TYR A 29 8.94 -4.80 -15.96
CA TYR A 29 8.18 -4.78 -17.21
C TYR A 29 7.63 -6.16 -17.61
N GLU A 30 8.38 -7.24 -17.34
CA GLU A 30 7.90 -8.60 -17.53
C GLU A 30 6.71 -8.89 -16.62
N TRP A 31 6.77 -8.48 -15.35
CA TRP A 31 5.66 -8.60 -14.40
C TRP A 31 4.44 -7.77 -14.83
N VAL A 32 4.63 -6.50 -15.22
CA VAL A 32 3.56 -5.62 -15.74
C VAL A 32 2.83 -6.25 -16.92
N LYS A 33 3.60 -6.81 -17.87
CA LYS A 33 3.05 -7.50 -19.04
C LYS A 33 2.32 -8.77 -18.65
N GLY A 34 2.89 -9.60 -17.77
CA GLY A 34 2.30 -10.85 -17.31
C GLY A 34 1.02 -10.65 -16.50
N ALA A 35 0.96 -9.58 -15.72
CA ALA A 35 -0.22 -9.19 -14.92
C ALA A 35 -1.29 -8.43 -15.73
N GLY A 36 -1.05 -8.10 -17.00
CA GLY A 36 -2.00 -7.39 -17.84
C GLY A 36 -2.27 -5.94 -17.39
N ILE A 37 -1.32 -5.30 -16.74
CA ILE A 37 -1.47 -3.93 -16.24
C ILE A 37 -1.45 -2.95 -17.42
N THR A 38 -2.50 -2.15 -17.56
CA THR A 38 -2.71 -1.26 -18.73
C THR A 38 -2.66 0.24 -18.40
N LYS A 39 -2.62 0.59 -17.11
CA LYS A 39 -2.69 1.97 -16.63
C LYS A 39 -1.80 2.16 -15.41
N THR A 40 -1.51 3.42 -15.07
CA THR A 40 -0.79 3.79 -13.85
C THR A 40 -1.50 4.96 -13.15
N PRO A 41 -1.50 5.02 -11.81
CA PRO A 41 -0.99 4.00 -10.89
C PRO A 41 -1.92 2.76 -10.80
N THR A 42 -1.32 1.57 -10.79
CA THR A 42 -2.00 0.31 -10.46
C THR A 42 -1.35 -0.27 -9.22
N THR A 43 -2.17 -0.57 -8.20
CA THR A 43 -1.70 -1.10 -6.91
C THR A 43 -2.34 -2.44 -6.66
N PHE A 44 -1.56 -3.41 -6.19
CA PHE A 44 -2.03 -4.72 -5.78
C PHE A 44 -1.91 -4.86 -4.26
N MET A 45 -2.94 -5.45 -3.65
CA MET A 45 -2.90 -5.84 -2.24
C MET A 45 -3.49 -7.25 -2.10
N ASN A 46 -2.74 -8.16 -1.47
CA ASN A 46 -3.12 -9.57 -1.31
C ASN A 46 -3.54 -10.26 -2.62
N GLY A 47 -2.89 -9.90 -3.74
CA GLY A 47 -3.18 -10.47 -5.08
C GLY A 47 -4.32 -9.80 -5.84
N TYR A 48 -5.02 -8.82 -5.25
CA TYR A 48 -6.13 -8.11 -5.89
C TYR A 48 -5.69 -6.73 -6.37
N GLU A 49 -6.02 -6.39 -7.63
CA GLU A 49 -5.89 -5.02 -8.13
C GLU A 49 -6.92 -4.14 -7.41
N LEU A 50 -6.44 -3.05 -6.82
CA LEU A 50 -7.32 -2.07 -6.22
C LEU A 50 -8.01 -1.23 -7.33
N PRO A 51 -9.17 -0.58 -7.09
CA PRO A 51 -9.83 0.27 -8.09
C PRO A 51 -9.18 1.66 -8.28
N ALA A 52 -8.82 2.05 -9.50
CA ALA A 52 -8.09 3.30 -9.81
C ALA A 52 -8.46 4.61 -9.06
N ALA A 53 -9.69 4.76 -8.56
CA ALA A 53 -10.18 5.93 -7.83
C ALA A 53 -10.19 5.75 -6.29
N TYR A 54 -9.26 4.98 -5.72
CA TYR A 54 -9.08 4.93 -4.26
C TYR A 54 -8.62 6.27 -3.68
N ARG A 55 -9.24 6.67 -2.57
CA ARG A 55 -8.77 7.79 -1.76
C ARG A 55 -7.83 7.26 -0.68
N VAL A 56 -6.96 8.11 -0.16
CA VAL A 56 -6.07 7.77 0.97
C VAL A 56 -6.86 7.15 2.13
N LYS A 57 -8.06 7.65 2.40
CA LYS A 57 -8.93 7.11 3.45
C LYS A 57 -9.38 5.66 3.24
N ASP A 58 -9.47 5.22 1.98
CA ASP A 58 -9.91 3.87 1.64
C ASP A 58 -8.76 2.87 1.93
N LEU A 59 -7.49 3.33 1.93
CA LEU A 59 -6.32 2.51 2.31
C LEU A 59 -6.26 2.19 3.80
N PHE A 60 -6.78 3.07 4.66
CA PHE A 60 -6.81 2.84 6.11
C PHE A 60 -7.61 1.59 6.49
N VAL A 61 -8.70 1.31 5.78
CA VAL A 61 -9.54 0.13 6.03
C VAL A 61 -8.83 -1.17 5.62
N LEU A 62 -7.96 -1.11 4.61
CA LEU A 62 -7.28 -2.29 4.08
C LEU A 62 -6.16 -2.81 4.99
N ILE A 63 -5.64 -1.97 5.87
CA ILE A 63 -4.57 -2.34 6.80
C ILE A 63 -5.00 -1.90 8.21
N PRO A 64 -5.69 -2.77 8.97
CA PRO A 64 -6.24 -2.42 10.28
C PRO A 64 -5.19 -1.84 11.25
N GLY A 65 -3.97 -2.38 11.25
CA GLY A 65 -2.86 -1.87 12.08
C GLY A 65 -2.28 -0.52 11.63
N LEU A 66 -2.59 -0.06 10.42
CA LEU A 66 -2.13 1.23 9.89
C LEU A 66 -2.93 2.38 10.50
N VAL A 67 -4.23 2.15 10.79
CA VAL A 67 -5.10 3.12 11.46
C VAL A 67 -4.50 3.52 12.82
N ASP A 68 -4.07 2.52 13.59
CA ASP A 68 -3.46 2.73 14.90
C ASP A 68 -2.15 3.53 14.78
N VAL A 69 -1.30 3.20 13.79
CA VAL A 69 -0.02 3.90 13.56
C VAL A 69 -0.24 5.35 13.13
N PHE A 70 -1.16 5.63 12.20
CA PHE A 70 -1.45 6.99 11.75
C PHE A 70 -2.13 7.83 12.84
N ASN A 71 -2.98 7.23 13.67
CA ASN A 71 -3.59 7.92 14.80
C ASN A 71 -2.56 8.25 15.89
N THR A 72 -1.58 7.36 16.11
CA THR A 72 -0.50 7.58 17.09
C THR A 72 0.45 8.70 16.64
N GLN A 73 0.74 8.81 15.35
CA GLN A 73 1.59 9.90 14.81
C GLN A 73 0.89 11.27 14.81
N ASN A 74 -0.44 11.31 14.69
CA ASN A 74 -1.22 12.55 14.66
C ASN A 74 -1.74 13.02 16.02
N GLY A 75 -1.36 12.35 17.13
CA GLY A 75 -1.72 12.79 18.49
C GLY A 75 -3.22 12.78 18.81
N MET A 76 -4.03 12.04 18.06
CA MET A 76 -5.47 11.94 18.32
C MET A 76 -5.76 10.76 19.25
N ASN A 77 -5.88 11.05 20.55
CA ASN A 77 -6.42 10.13 21.55
C ASN A 77 -7.91 9.89 21.27
N TYR A 78 -8.25 8.76 20.65
CA TYR A 78 -9.62 8.25 20.67
C TYR A 78 -9.72 7.09 21.67
N ASN A 79 -10.66 7.22 22.60
CA ASN A 79 -10.99 6.17 23.57
C ASN A 79 -11.47 4.91 22.84
N LYS A 80 -10.88 3.78 23.23
CA LYS A 80 -11.03 2.44 22.68
C LYS A 80 -12.38 1.81 23.08
N GLU A 81 -13.49 2.47 22.79
CA GLU A 81 -14.84 1.95 23.06
C GLU A 81 -15.74 2.17 21.84
N SER A 82 -15.75 1.21 20.90
CA SER A 82 -16.87 1.05 19.94
C SER A 82 -16.70 -0.15 18.99
N ILE A 83 -15.48 -0.63 18.71
CA ILE A 83 -15.29 -1.75 17.76
C ILE A 83 -15.33 -3.11 18.47
N ASN A 84 -16.36 -3.39 19.26
CA ASN A 84 -16.59 -4.74 19.78
C ASN A 84 -18.01 -5.25 19.63
N ASP A 85 -18.90 -4.52 18.94
CA ASP A 85 -20.33 -4.86 18.93
C ASP A 85 -20.87 -5.42 17.61
N ARG A 86 -20.02 -6.17 16.88
CA ARG A 86 -20.49 -7.06 15.81
C ARG A 86 -19.83 -8.42 15.90
N ARG A 87 -20.05 -9.10 17.03
CA ARG A 87 -20.05 -10.57 17.02
C ARG A 87 -21.27 -10.99 16.22
N ILE A 88 -21.02 -11.50 15.01
CA ILE A 88 -22.02 -12.21 14.23
C ILE A 88 -22.55 -13.33 15.13
N SER A 89 -23.83 -13.25 15.50
CA SER A 89 -24.51 -14.29 16.25
C SER A 89 -24.61 -15.53 15.36
N GLU A 90 -23.74 -16.50 15.60
CA GLU A 90 -23.95 -17.85 15.09
C GLU A 90 -25.19 -18.43 15.79
N ASN A 91 -26.24 -18.64 15.01
CA ASN A 91 -27.40 -19.41 15.40
C ASN A 91 -26.95 -20.83 15.77
N GLN A 92 -27.00 -21.18 17.04
CA GLN A 92 -27.08 -22.58 17.45
C GLN A 92 -28.55 -23.00 17.42
N THR A 93 -28.97 -23.50 16.26
CA THR A 93 -29.99 -24.54 16.20
C THR A 93 -29.24 -25.85 16.41
N ASN A 94 -29.62 -26.66 17.39
CA ASN A 94 -29.69 -28.13 17.30
C ASN A 94 -30.24 -28.71 18.62
N ASP A 95 -31.33 -29.47 18.45
CA ASP A 95 -31.98 -30.50 19.28
C ASP A 95 -32.56 -30.16 20.66
#